data_AF-A0A0D6QXI7-F1
#
_entry.id   AF-A0A0D6QXI7-F1
#
_cell.length_a   1.000
_cell.length_b   1.000
_cell.length_c   1.000
_cell.angle_alpha   90.00
_cell.angle_beta   90.00
_cell.angle_gamma   90.00
#
_symmetry.space_group_name_H-M   'P 1'
#
loop_
_entity.id
_entity.type
_entity.pdbx_description
1 polymer ?
#
loop_
_entity_poly.entity_id
_entity_poly.type
_entity_poly.pdbx_seq_one_letter_code
_entity_poly.pdbx_strand_id
1 'polypeptide(L)'
;MDLPLTQEDFIACCGSTKFAAEMAKASPFSALSQAVELSREIWWNKVDVPGWLEAFAAHPQIGDVKSPNNKKAASAEWSKGEQSVALSTATDSTLQELVEWNHKYKEKFGFVFLICASGRSTPEILDALKTRFSNRPIVELENAAGEQQKITELRLAKLFAEKGSTGQVVAASSEVAPVQSTDRRLSQIGAHLSSSGGSLEHVSLHSSSRTRPPITTHVLDVCHGKPGVGIEILLESWKGPSAAIGTFLNFKDSVGWTLLGSSVTDNDGRCGALMPVMDHVPAGFYRISFNTGKYYTKMGADMHGSETQSGFYPYVSIIFEIKPFQTLEHFHVPVLLSPFSFTTYRGS
;
A
#
# COMPACT_ATOMS: atom_id res chain seq x y z
N MET A 1 5.55 21.20 16.25
CA MET A 1 5.36 22.37 15.38
C MET A 1 4.79 21.84 14.09
N ASP A 2 3.59 22.26 13.73
CA ASP A 2 2.94 21.83 12.50
C ASP A 2 3.67 22.47 11.31
N LEU A 3 4.20 21.65 10.40
CA LEU A 3 4.92 22.13 9.22
C LEU A 3 3.92 22.37 8.08
N PRO A 4 3.66 23.61 7.66
CA PRO A 4 2.82 23.88 6.50
C PRO A 4 3.62 23.58 5.24
N LEU A 5 3.27 22.48 4.57
CA LEU A 5 3.85 22.07 3.29
C LEU A 5 2.83 22.34 2.18
N THR A 6 3.33 22.88 1.07
CA THR A 6 2.50 23.30 -0.05
C THR A 6 2.36 22.21 -1.10
N GLN A 7 1.41 22.37 -2.01
CA GLN A 7 1.28 21.50 -3.18
C GLN A 7 2.56 21.48 -4.02
N GLU A 8 3.28 22.60 -4.14
CA GLU A 8 4.56 22.65 -4.88
C GLU A 8 5.63 21.79 -4.24
N ASP A 9 5.72 21.78 -2.90
CA ASP A 9 6.65 20.92 -2.17
C ASP A 9 6.37 19.43 -2.48
N PHE A 10 5.09 19.02 -2.51
CA PHE A 10 4.72 17.63 -2.83
C PHE A 10 4.87 17.28 -4.32
N ILE A 11 4.68 18.24 -5.23
CA ILE A 11 5.00 18.08 -6.66
C ILE A 11 6.49 17.78 -6.82
N ALA A 12 7.37 18.46 -6.08
CA ALA A 12 8.79 18.18 -6.13
C ALA A 12 9.09 16.74 -5.68
N CYS A 13 8.37 16.23 -4.66
CA CYS A 13 8.61 14.88 -4.11
C CYS A 13 8.19 13.78 -5.07
N CYS A 14 6.97 13.86 -5.60
CA CYS A 14 6.36 12.75 -6.33
C CYS A 14 6.28 13.00 -7.84
N GLY A 15 6.03 14.23 -8.28
CA GLY A 15 5.75 14.57 -9.67
C GLY A 15 4.28 14.46 -10.07
N SER A 16 3.46 13.69 -9.34
CA SER A 16 2.00 13.58 -9.59
C SER A 16 1.22 14.76 -9.00
N THR A 17 0.39 15.40 -9.84
CA THR A 17 -0.51 16.49 -9.46
C THR A 17 -1.61 16.04 -8.52
N LYS A 18 -2.20 14.87 -8.78
CA LYS A 18 -3.23 14.27 -7.93
C LYS A 18 -2.70 13.95 -6.54
N PHE A 19 -1.53 13.32 -6.46
CA PHE A 19 -0.84 13.05 -5.19
C PHE A 19 -0.59 14.35 -4.42
N ALA A 20 0.00 15.35 -5.07
CA ALA A 20 0.38 16.60 -4.43
C ALA A 20 -0.83 17.39 -3.91
N ALA A 21 -1.94 17.39 -4.66
CA ALA A 21 -3.18 18.03 -4.23
C ALA A 21 -3.78 17.35 -2.98
N GLU A 22 -3.80 16.01 -2.94
CA GLU A 22 -4.30 15.27 -1.77
C GLU A 22 -3.40 15.44 -0.55
N MET A 23 -2.07 15.44 -0.71
CA MET A 23 -1.13 15.71 0.38
C MET A 23 -1.26 17.13 0.92
N ALA A 24 -1.43 18.13 0.04
CA ALA A 24 -1.60 19.52 0.44
C ALA A 24 -2.89 19.73 1.26
N LYS A 25 -3.99 19.04 0.91
CA LYS A 25 -5.24 19.06 1.70
C LYS A 25 -5.07 18.46 3.09
N ALA A 26 -4.17 17.49 3.25
CA ALA A 26 -3.88 16.83 4.52
C ALA A 26 -2.83 17.58 5.37
N SER A 27 -2.17 18.58 4.81
CA SER A 27 -1.24 19.48 5.51
C SER A 27 -2.02 20.48 6.39
N PRO A 28 -1.49 20.91 7.55
CA PRO A 28 -0.13 20.69 8.04
C PRO A 28 0.04 19.35 8.79
N PHE A 29 1.28 18.86 8.82
CA PHE A 29 1.63 17.61 9.51
C PHE A 29 2.37 17.88 10.82
N SER A 30 2.03 17.10 11.84
CA SER A 30 2.64 17.19 13.17
C SER A 30 4.02 16.50 13.24
N ALA A 31 4.26 15.52 12.37
CA ALA A 31 5.51 14.75 12.29
C ALA A 31 5.74 14.15 10.89
N LEU A 32 7.00 13.83 10.57
CA LEU A 32 7.37 13.13 9.33
C LEU A 32 6.67 11.77 9.21
N SER A 33 6.50 11.03 10.31
CA SER A 33 5.83 9.73 10.32
C SER A 33 4.39 9.83 9.82
N GLN A 34 3.66 10.86 10.25
CA GLN A 34 2.29 11.13 9.80
C GLN A 34 2.24 11.44 8.31
N ALA A 35 3.16 12.27 7.82
CA ALA A 35 3.24 12.60 6.39
C ALA A 35 3.58 11.37 5.53
N VAL A 36 4.48 10.50 5.99
CA VAL A 36 4.84 9.26 5.30
C VAL A 36 3.67 8.29 5.28
N GLU A 37 2.98 8.10 6.41
CA GLU A 37 1.80 7.22 6.49
C GLU A 37 0.70 7.66 5.53
N LEU A 38 0.32 8.95 5.56
CA LEU A 38 -0.68 9.51 4.65
C LEU A 38 -0.21 9.49 3.19
N SER A 39 1.09 9.67 2.93
CA SER A 39 1.62 9.55 1.56
C SER A 39 1.38 8.16 0.98
N ARG A 40 1.58 7.10 1.78
CA ARG A 40 1.33 5.72 1.35
C ARG A 40 -0.15 5.48 1.10
N GLU A 41 -1.01 5.95 2.00
CA GLU A 41 -2.46 5.82 1.86
C GLU A 41 -2.95 6.50 0.58
N ILE A 42 -2.54 7.75 0.35
CA ILE A 42 -2.92 8.53 -0.82
C ILE A 42 -2.38 7.88 -2.11
N TRP A 43 -1.10 7.50 -2.13
CA TRP A 43 -0.45 6.94 -3.30
C TRP A 43 -1.13 5.66 -3.80
N TRP A 44 -1.51 4.77 -2.88
CA TRP A 44 -2.08 3.47 -3.24
C TRP A 44 -3.60 3.47 -3.38
N ASN A 45 -4.31 4.34 -2.65
CA ASN A 45 -5.78 4.30 -2.62
C ASN A 45 -6.46 5.45 -3.36
N LYS A 46 -5.74 6.55 -3.64
CA LYS A 46 -6.33 7.75 -4.26
C LYS A 46 -5.69 8.13 -5.59
N VAL A 47 -4.40 7.85 -5.78
CA VAL A 47 -3.72 8.11 -7.06
C VAL A 47 -4.02 6.96 -8.02
N ASP A 48 -4.50 7.30 -9.21
CA ASP A 48 -4.82 6.35 -10.27
C ASP A 48 -3.65 6.18 -11.24
N VAL A 49 -3.78 5.24 -12.18
CA VAL A 49 -2.75 4.95 -13.18
C VAL A 49 -2.27 6.20 -13.95
N PRO A 50 -3.13 7.12 -14.41
CA PRO A 50 -2.66 8.38 -15.01
C PRO A 50 -1.80 9.21 -14.06
N GLY A 51 -2.17 9.29 -12.78
CA GLY A 51 -1.36 9.97 -11.76
C GLY A 51 0.00 9.28 -11.52
N TRP A 52 0.05 7.94 -11.58
CA TRP A 52 1.31 7.20 -11.51
C TRP A 52 2.20 7.49 -12.73
N LEU A 53 1.64 7.44 -13.94
CA LEU A 53 2.39 7.71 -15.16
C LEU A 53 2.90 9.16 -15.23
N GLU A 54 2.14 10.12 -14.69
CA GLU A 54 2.58 11.50 -14.53
C GLU A 54 3.81 11.59 -13.60
N ALA A 55 3.77 10.91 -12.45
CA ALA A 55 4.91 10.84 -11.54
C ALA A 55 6.14 10.22 -12.24
N PHE A 56 5.96 9.15 -12.99
CA PHE A 56 7.05 8.47 -13.70
C PHE A 56 7.71 9.38 -14.73
N ALA A 57 6.91 10.13 -15.49
CA ALA A 57 7.38 11.07 -16.49
C ALA A 57 8.17 12.25 -15.90
N ALA A 58 8.03 12.53 -14.60
CA ALA A 58 8.76 13.58 -13.91
C ALA A 58 10.21 13.19 -13.55
N HIS A 59 10.61 11.93 -13.76
CA HIS A 59 11.97 11.47 -13.48
C HIS A 59 12.87 11.51 -14.71
N PRO A 60 14.13 11.96 -14.55
CA PRO A 60 15.13 11.79 -15.58
C PRO A 60 15.48 10.30 -15.75
N GLN A 61 15.83 9.92 -16.97
CA GLN A 61 16.27 8.56 -17.26
C GLN A 61 17.62 8.28 -16.58
N ILE A 62 17.73 7.13 -15.90
CA ILE A 62 18.98 6.74 -15.21
C ILE A 62 20.07 6.49 -16.25
N GLY A 63 21.21 7.18 -16.08
CA GLY A 63 22.36 7.10 -16.99
C GLY A 63 22.36 8.13 -18.13
N ASP A 64 21.32 8.96 -18.27
CA ASP A 64 21.32 10.06 -19.22
C ASP A 64 21.98 11.31 -18.60
N VAL A 65 23.30 11.41 -18.75
CA VAL A 65 24.09 12.55 -18.27
C VAL A 65 24.00 13.76 -19.21
N LYS A 66 23.34 13.63 -20.38
CA LYS A 66 23.48 14.57 -21.51
C LYS A 66 22.21 15.29 -21.93
N SER A 67 21.04 14.99 -21.37
CA SER A 67 19.80 15.68 -21.77
C SER A 67 19.45 16.85 -20.82
N PRO A 68 19.66 18.12 -21.21
CA PRO A 68 19.45 19.28 -20.32
C PRO A 68 18.02 19.80 -20.34
N ASN A 69 17.07 19.13 -21.01
CA ASN A 69 15.96 19.84 -21.64
C ASN A 69 14.53 19.47 -21.21
N ASN A 70 14.30 18.87 -20.03
CA ASN A 70 12.94 18.79 -19.49
C ASN A 70 12.81 19.35 -18.07
N LYS A 71 11.86 20.29 -17.97
CA LYS A 71 11.65 21.27 -16.92
C LYS A 71 11.01 20.66 -15.66
N LYS A 72 11.77 20.62 -14.56
CA LYS A 72 11.38 20.97 -13.18
C LYS A 72 12.66 20.87 -12.31
N ALA A 73 13.21 22.02 -11.90
CA ALA A 73 14.56 22.11 -11.32
C ALA A 73 14.77 21.29 -10.02
N ALA A 74 13.72 21.17 -9.19
CA ALA A 74 13.82 20.49 -7.89
C ALA A 74 13.96 18.95 -8.00
N SER A 75 13.26 18.30 -8.93
CA SER A 75 13.36 16.83 -9.10
C SER A 75 14.72 16.42 -9.67
N ALA A 76 15.33 17.27 -10.50
CA ALA A 76 16.65 17.05 -11.08
C ALA A 76 17.77 17.13 -10.03
N GLU A 77 17.70 18.03 -9.05
CA GLU A 77 18.69 18.12 -7.96
C GLU A 77 18.62 16.91 -7.03
N TRP A 78 17.40 16.47 -6.66
CA TRP A 78 17.22 15.27 -5.83
C TRP A 78 17.70 14.00 -6.54
N SER A 79 17.47 13.91 -7.86
CA SER A 79 17.94 12.79 -8.68
C SER A 79 19.47 12.67 -8.71
N LYS A 80 20.23 13.76 -8.65
CA LYS A 80 21.72 13.71 -8.62
C LYS A 80 22.23 13.00 -7.37
N GLY A 81 21.64 13.31 -6.21
CA GLY A 81 21.98 12.65 -4.95
C GLY A 81 21.57 11.18 -4.93
N GLU A 82 20.38 10.87 -5.45
CA GLU A 82 19.83 9.51 -5.52
C GLU A 82 20.65 8.57 -6.41
N GLN A 83 21.25 9.06 -7.50
CA GLN A 83 22.05 8.27 -8.44
C GLN A 83 23.56 8.34 -8.19
N SER A 84 24.00 8.98 -7.10
CA SER A 84 25.43 9.25 -6.85
C SER A 84 26.31 7.99 -6.82
N VAL A 85 25.88 6.95 -6.10
CA VAL A 85 26.61 5.67 -6.02
C VAL A 85 26.65 4.98 -7.38
N ALA A 86 25.53 4.97 -8.12
CA ALA A 86 25.46 4.41 -9.45
C ALA A 86 26.45 5.09 -10.40
N LEU A 87 26.44 6.42 -10.46
CA LEU A 87 27.35 7.20 -11.30
C LEU A 87 28.83 6.97 -10.94
N SER A 88 29.16 6.83 -9.65
CA SER A 88 30.54 6.57 -9.20
C SER A 88 31.05 5.17 -9.54
N THR A 89 30.15 4.22 -9.75
CA THR A 89 30.46 2.80 -10.02
C THR A 89 30.28 2.41 -11.49
N ALA A 90 29.92 3.37 -12.34
CA ALA A 90 29.73 3.15 -13.76
C ALA A 90 31.06 3.06 -14.51
N THR A 91 31.15 2.08 -15.41
CA THR A 91 32.16 2.03 -16.48
C THR A 91 31.50 2.44 -17.80
N ASP A 92 32.27 2.88 -18.80
CA ASP A 92 31.72 3.26 -20.10
C ASP A 92 30.86 2.14 -20.73
N SER A 93 31.31 0.88 -20.58
CA SER A 93 30.59 -0.30 -21.05
C SER A 93 29.27 -0.53 -20.31
N THR A 94 29.27 -0.45 -18.97
CA THR A 94 28.03 -0.65 -18.18
C THR A 94 27.03 0.49 -18.35
N LEU A 95 27.51 1.72 -18.57
CA LEU A 95 26.65 2.87 -18.88
C LEU A 95 26.00 2.73 -20.25
N GLN A 96 26.76 2.31 -21.26
CA GLN A 96 26.21 2.03 -22.60
C GLN A 96 25.15 0.93 -22.56
N GLU A 97 25.42 -0.15 -21.84
CA GLU A 97 24.47 -1.24 -21.66
C GLU A 97 23.21 -0.78 -20.92
N LEU A 98 23.35 0.04 -19.87
CA LEU A 98 22.22 0.62 -19.15
C LEU A 98 21.35 1.51 -20.05
N VAL A 99 21.95 2.31 -20.94
CA VAL A 99 21.22 3.14 -21.90
C VAL A 99 20.42 2.28 -22.88
N GLU A 100 21.01 1.22 -23.42
CA GLU A 100 20.34 0.30 -24.34
C GLU A 100 19.15 -0.40 -23.67
N TRP A 101 19.36 -0.90 -22.45
CA TRP A 101 18.32 -1.58 -21.68
C TRP A 101 17.18 -0.65 -21.26
N ASN A 102 17.48 0.60 -20.90
CA ASN A 102 16.44 1.60 -20.66
C ASN A 102 15.59 1.88 -21.92
N HIS A 103 16.22 1.91 -23.10
CA HIS A 103 15.49 2.08 -24.36
C HIS A 103 14.53 0.91 -24.59
N LYS A 104 15.02 -0.32 -24.47
CA LYS A 104 14.20 -1.56 -24.56
C LYS A 104 13.07 -1.56 -23.55
N TYR A 105 13.35 -1.19 -22.31
CA TYR A 105 12.37 -1.11 -21.23
C TYR A 105 11.25 -0.12 -21.59
N LYS A 106 11.60 1.10 -22.01
CA LYS A 106 10.63 2.13 -22.36
C LYS A 106 9.79 1.74 -23.58
N GLU A 107 10.40 1.12 -24.58
CA GLU A 107 9.69 0.59 -25.75
C GLU A 107 8.66 -0.48 -25.35
N LYS A 108 9.04 -1.41 -24.47
CA LYS A 108 8.15 -2.49 -24.02
C LYS A 108 7.01 -2.02 -23.12
N PHE A 109 7.32 -1.19 -22.12
CA PHE A 109 6.39 -0.85 -21.04
C PHE A 109 5.70 0.50 -21.21
N GLY A 110 6.21 1.37 -22.09
CA GLY A 110 5.64 2.69 -22.37
C GLY A 110 6.00 3.78 -21.37
N PHE A 111 6.81 3.49 -20.35
CA PHE A 111 7.30 4.46 -19.36
C PHE A 111 8.78 4.21 -19.02
N VAL A 112 9.43 5.20 -18.40
CA VAL A 112 10.85 5.12 -18.01
C VAL A 112 11.07 4.05 -16.93
N PHE A 113 12.24 3.43 -16.85
CA PHE A 113 12.54 2.51 -15.76
C PHE A 113 12.68 3.28 -14.44
N LEU A 114 11.87 2.93 -13.44
CA LEU A 114 11.96 3.47 -12.09
C LEU A 114 12.57 2.46 -11.12
N ILE A 115 13.56 2.92 -10.38
CA ILE A 115 14.11 2.23 -9.20
C ILE A 115 14.59 3.29 -8.21
N CYS A 116 14.39 3.05 -6.91
CA CYS A 116 15.01 3.83 -5.87
C CYS A 116 16.52 3.55 -5.88
N ALA A 117 17.27 4.42 -6.57
CA ALA A 117 18.70 4.28 -6.82
C ALA A 117 19.58 4.57 -5.59
N SER A 118 19.01 5.14 -4.53
CA SER A 118 19.76 5.50 -3.32
C SER A 118 20.50 4.30 -2.75
N GLY A 119 21.84 4.37 -2.74
CA GLY A 119 22.72 3.32 -2.23
C GLY A 119 22.98 2.16 -3.18
N ARG A 120 22.45 2.19 -4.42
CA ARG A 120 22.67 1.14 -5.42
C ARG A 120 23.79 1.49 -6.40
N SER A 121 24.57 0.49 -6.77
CA SER A 121 25.57 0.57 -7.83
C SER A 121 24.95 0.41 -9.23
N THR A 122 25.69 0.81 -10.26
CA THR A 122 25.25 0.65 -11.66
C THR A 122 24.97 -0.82 -12.03
N PRO A 123 25.83 -1.80 -11.68
CA PRO A 123 25.54 -3.21 -11.95
C PRO A 123 24.26 -3.73 -11.28
N GLU A 124 23.97 -3.33 -10.04
CA GLU A 124 22.72 -3.73 -9.35
C GLU A 124 21.48 -3.13 -10.02
N ILE A 125 21.55 -1.89 -10.48
CA ILE A 125 20.47 -1.25 -11.24
C ILE A 125 20.24 -1.99 -12.56
N LEU A 126 21.32 -2.34 -13.26
CA LEU A 126 21.26 -3.05 -14.53
C LEU A 126 20.67 -4.46 -14.37
N ASP A 127 21.08 -5.19 -13.33
CA ASP A 127 20.52 -6.50 -13.00
C ASP A 127 19.03 -6.43 -12.65
N ALA A 128 18.64 -5.45 -11.84
CA ALA A 128 17.24 -5.20 -11.52
C ALA A 128 16.41 -4.87 -12.77
N LEU A 129 16.95 -4.06 -13.69
CA LEU A 129 16.31 -3.73 -14.95
C LEU A 129 16.11 -4.99 -15.80
N LYS A 130 17.17 -5.79 -16.02
CA LYS A 130 17.10 -7.03 -16.81
C LYS A 130 16.12 -8.04 -16.21
N THR A 131 16.15 -8.21 -14.89
CA THR A 131 15.22 -9.11 -14.18
C THR A 131 13.78 -8.66 -14.39
N ARG A 132 13.49 -7.37 -14.17
CA ARG A 132 12.15 -6.78 -14.31
C ARG A 132 11.69 -6.70 -15.76
N PHE A 133 12.60 -6.72 -16.73
CA PHE A 133 12.24 -6.71 -18.14
C PHE A 133 11.40 -7.93 -18.54
N SER A 134 11.52 -9.06 -17.84
CA SER A 134 10.69 -10.25 -18.08
C SER A 134 9.25 -10.11 -17.59
N ASN A 135 8.95 -9.11 -16.75
CA ASN A 135 7.62 -8.91 -16.17
C ASN A 135 6.53 -8.65 -17.22
N ARG A 136 5.30 -8.95 -16.83
CA ARG A 136 4.09 -8.49 -17.54
C ARG A 136 3.91 -6.98 -17.30
N PRO A 137 3.42 -6.20 -18.28
CA PRO A 137 3.29 -4.75 -18.12
C PRO A 137 2.52 -4.29 -16.88
N ILE A 138 1.46 -5.01 -16.49
CA ILE A 138 0.68 -4.66 -15.29
C ILE A 138 1.47 -4.83 -13.99
N VAL A 139 2.24 -5.92 -13.87
CA VAL A 139 3.11 -6.17 -12.71
C VAL A 139 4.22 -5.11 -12.65
N GLU A 140 4.75 -4.74 -13.81
CA GLU A 140 5.81 -3.76 -13.89
C GLU A 140 5.35 -2.34 -13.59
N LEU A 141 4.12 -1.99 -13.96
CA LEU A 141 3.47 -0.74 -13.58
C LEU A 141 3.36 -0.61 -12.05
N GLU A 142 2.90 -1.66 -11.37
CA GLU A 142 2.82 -1.71 -9.91
C GLU A 142 4.21 -1.66 -9.24
N ASN A 143 5.19 -2.39 -9.78
CA ASN A 143 6.57 -2.32 -9.30
C ASN A 143 7.15 -0.91 -9.42
N ALA A 144 6.96 -0.26 -10.56
CA ALA A 144 7.40 1.12 -10.77
C ALA A 144 6.69 2.10 -9.82
N ALA A 145 5.40 1.88 -9.54
CA ALA A 145 4.67 2.65 -8.54
C ALA A 145 5.22 2.44 -7.12
N GLY A 146 5.64 1.22 -6.79
CA GLY A 146 6.31 0.92 -5.51
C GLY A 146 7.67 1.59 -5.39
N GLU A 147 8.47 1.61 -6.46
CA GLU A 147 9.76 2.31 -6.48
C GLU A 147 9.57 3.83 -6.38
N GLN A 148 8.57 4.40 -7.07
CA GLN A 148 8.18 5.80 -6.94
C GLN A 148 7.82 6.18 -5.49
N GLN A 149 7.08 5.32 -4.77
CA GLN A 149 6.73 5.58 -3.38
C GLN A 149 7.98 5.61 -2.48
N LYS A 150 8.92 4.68 -2.67
CA LYS A 150 10.20 4.69 -1.94
C LYS A 150 10.98 5.99 -2.17
N ILE A 151 11.04 6.47 -3.41
CA ILE A 151 11.68 7.75 -3.75
C ILE A 151 10.95 8.91 -3.08
N THR A 152 9.62 8.90 -3.10
CA THR A 152 8.78 9.92 -2.46
C THR A 152 9.03 10.01 -0.96
N GLU A 153 9.16 8.88 -0.27
CA GLU A 153 9.47 8.85 1.17
C GLU A 153 10.85 9.43 1.50
N LEU A 154 11.88 9.10 0.70
CA LEU A 154 13.21 9.69 0.85
C LEU A 154 13.19 11.20 0.64
N ARG A 155 12.43 11.68 -0.34
CA ARG A 155 12.30 13.11 -0.65
C ARG A 155 11.50 13.85 0.43
N LEU A 156 10.43 13.25 0.96
CA LEU A 156 9.69 13.78 2.11
C LEU A 156 10.58 13.92 3.33
N ALA A 157 11.40 12.91 3.64
CA ALA A 157 12.34 12.97 4.77
C ALA A 157 13.33 14.14 4.65
N LYS A 158 13.88 14.37 3.45
CA LYS A 158 14.76 15.51 3.16
C LYS A 158 14.03 16.85 3.29
N LEU A 159 12.85 16.96 2.70
CA LEU A 159 12.01 18.16 2.75
C LEU A 159 11.68 18.56 4.21
N PHE A 160 11.32 17.58 5.06
CA PHE A 160 11.08 17.81 6.48
C PHE A 160 12.34 18.26 7.23
N ALA A 161 13.51 17.69 6.90
CA ALA A 161 14.78 18.11 7.51
C ALA A 161 15.16 19.56 7.14
N GLU A 162 14.98 19.94 5.87
CA GLU A 162 15.27 21.29 5.37
C GLU A 162 14.33 22.35 5.96
N LYS A 163 13.02 22.09 5.92
CA LYS A 163 11.97 23.01 6.41
C LYS A 163 11.89 23.06 7.94
N GLY A 164 12.19 21.93 8.61
CA GLY A 164 12.32 21.88 10.07
C GLY A 164 13.52 22.67 10.59
N SER A 165 14.60 22.74 9.81
CA SER A 165 15.79 23.54 10.15
C SER A 165 15.59 25.04 9.89
N THR A 166 14.83 25.42 8.86
CA THR A 166 14.54 26.84 8.54
C THR A 166 13.56 27.48 9.52
N GLY A 167 12.72 26.70 10.20
CA GLY A 167 11.84 27.16 11.29
C GLY A 167 12.57 27.63 12.56
N GLN A 168 13.87 27.36 12.71
CA GLN A 168 14.66 27.80 13.86
C GLN A 168 15.42 29.13 13.64
N VAL A 169 15.52 29.66 12.41
CA VAL A 169 16.36 30.83 12.11
C VAL A 169 15.60 32.16 12.10
N VAL A 170 14.26 32.15 12.15
CA VAL A 170 13.45 33.40 12.08
C VAL A 170 13.10 33.96 13.48
N ALA A 171 13.52 33.30 14.57
CA ALA A 171 13.25 33.77 15.94
C ALA A 171 14.50 34.34 16.63
N ALA A 172 15.18 35.32 16.02
CA ALA A 172 16.15 36.15 16.73
C ALA A 172 16.39 37.48 16.01
N SER A 173 15.63 38.52 16.34
CA SER A 173 16.02 39.94 16.26
C SER A 173 15.04 40.85 17.03
N SER A 174 15.58 41.52 18.06
CA SER A 174 15.06 42.65 18.87
C SER A 174 13.76 42.44 19.68
N GLU A 175 13.62 42.83 20.96
CA GLU A 175 14.39 43.75 21.82
C GLU A 175 14.02 43.56 23.31
N VAL A 176 14.73 44.28 24.19
CA VAL A 176 15.10 43.97 25.58
C VAL A 176 14.23 44.67 26.66
N ALA A 177 13.63 43.88 27.57
CA ALA A 177 13.48 43.99 29.06
C ALA A 177 12.82 45.23 29.76
N PRO A 178 12.58 45.27 31.11
CA PRO A 178 12.65 44.22 32.17
C PRO A 178 11.53 44.24 33.28
N VAL A 179 11.63 43.28 34.24
CA VAL A 179 11.44 43.38 35.73
C VAL A 179 10.30 42.55 36.41
N GLN A 180 10.74 41.53 37.19
CA GLN A 180 10.27 40.95 38.49
C GLN A 180 8.81 40.40 38.60
N SER A 181 8.42 39.43 39.43
CA SER A 181 8.95 38.81 40.66
C SER A 181 8.28 37.44 40.94
N THR A 182 9.03 36.53 41.55
CA THR A 182 8.65 35.52 42.58
C THR A 182 7.58 34.45 42.35
N ASP A 183 8.05 33.20 42.48
CA ASP A 183 7.41 32.06 43.17
C ASP A 183 6.22 32.39 44.08
N ARG A 184 5.06 31.75 43.82
CA ARG A 184 4.23 31.11 44.85
C ARG A 184 3.02 30.35 44.29
N ARG A 185 2.88 29.10 44.80
CA ARG A 185 1.65 28.33 45.06
C ARG A 185 1.22 27.26 44.04
N LEU A 186 1.97 26.15 44.10
CA LEU A 186 1.37 24.86 44.48
C LEU A 186 0.49 25.05 45.73
N SER A 187 -0.83 25.09 45.53
CA SER A 187 -1.91 24.75 46.49
C SER A 187 -3.16 25.51 46.09
N GLN A 188 -4.03 24.88 45.31
CA GLN A 188 -5.48 24.99 45.50
C GLN A 188 -6.21 23.89 44.71
N ILE A 189 -6.62 22.87 45.49
CA ILE A 189 -7.94 22.20 45.44
C ILE A 189 -8.15 21.30 44.20
N GLY A 190 -8.14 19.97 44.28
CA GLY A 190 -8.28 19.13 45.48
C GLY A 190 -9.69 19.17 46.08
N ALA A 191 -10.73 19.22 45.25
CA ALA A 191 -12.10 18.91 45.66
C ALA A 191 -12.89 18.46 44.42
N HIS A 192 -13.65 17.37 44.61
CA HIS A 192 -14.55 16.70 43.66
C HIS A 192 -13.99 15.50 42.88
N LEU A 193 -13.42 14.56 43.64
CA LEU A 193 -13.64 13.12 43.40
C LEU A 193 -14.28 12.52 44.66
N SER A 194 -15.56 12.14 44.59
CA SER A 194 -16.10 10.82 45.00
C SER A 194 -17.64 10.77 45.07
N SER A 195 -18.17 9.92 44.18
CA SER A 195 -19.33 9.02 44.32
C SER A 195 -20.76 9.53 44.59
N SER A 196 -21.66 9.21 43.66
CA SER A 196 -22.95 8.58 43.95
C SER A 196 -23.34 7.68 42.77
N GLY A 197 -23.48 6.37 43.02
CA GLY A 197 -23.95 5.39 42.04
C GLY A 197 -25.47 5.28 42.01
N GLY A 198 -25.99 4.79 40.88
CA GLY A 198 -27.42 4.48 40.69
C GLY A 198 -27.76 4.00 39.28
N SER A 199 -27.59 2.69 39.04
CA SER A 199 -28.38 1.76 38.20
C SER A 199 -28.79 2.10 36.75
N LEU A 200 -28.05 1.47 35.82
CA LEU A 200 -28.49 0.59 34.71
C LEU A 200 -29.84 0.84 34.02
N GLU A 201 -29.78 1.39 32.80
CA GLU A 201 -30.55 0.89 31.65
C GLU A 201 -29.63 0.75 30.42
N HIS A 202 -29.88 -0.31 29.66
CA HIS A 202 -28.97 -0.96 28.73
C HIS A 202 -29.15 -0.38 27.32
N VAL A 203 -28.19 0.43 26.85
CA VAL A 203 -28.09 0.79 25.43
C VAL A 203 -26.66 0.52 24.96
N SER A 204 -26.49 -0.60 24.26
CA SER A 204 -25.24 -0.98 23.61
C SER A 204 -24.95 -0.01 22.47
N LEU A 205 -24.02 0.92 22.69
CA LEU A 205 -23.44 1.79 21.68
C LEU A 205 -21.99 1.38 21.46
N HIS A 206 -21.78 0.23 20.83
CA HIS A 206 -20.52 -0.04 20.14
C HIS A 206 -20.67 0.44 18.70
N SER A 207 -20.58 1.75 18.46
CA SER A 207 -20.36 2.25 17.10
C SER A 207 -18.92 1.90 16.73
N SER A 208 -18.74 0.85 15.93
CA SER A 208 -17.43 0.55 15.35
C SER A 208 -16.96 1.76 14.56
N SER A 209 -15.70 2.14 14.77
CA SER A 209 -15.01 3.17 13.98
C SER A 209 -14.80 2.74 12.52
N ARG A 210 -14.86 1.42 12.26
CA ARG A 210 -14.73 0.87 10.92
C ARG A 210 -16.04 0.94 10.15
N THR A 211 -15.94 1.29 8.89
CA THR A 211 -17.04 1.24 7.91
C THR A 211 -17.08 -0.08 7.14
N ARG A 212 -16.07 -0.95 7.31
CA ARG A 212 -15.93 -2.23 6.62
C ARG A 212 -15.44 -3.34 7.57
N PRO A 213 -15.78 -4.62 7.30
CA PRO A 213 -15.25 -5.75 8.04
C PRO A 213 -13.71 -5.79 8.02
N PRO A 214 -13.06 -6.30 9.07
CA PRO A 214 -11.61 -6.32 9.14
C PRO A 214 -10.95 -7.28 8.15
N ILE A 215 -11.69 -8.26 7.63
CA ILE A 215 -11.25 -9.16 6.55
C ILE A 215 -12.12 -8.91 5.32
N THR A 216 -11.50 -8.59 4.19
CA THR A 216 -12.18 -8.41 2.90
C THR A 216 -11.48 -9.20 1.80
N THR A 217 -12.17 -9.43 0.68
CA THR A 217 -11.59 -10.07 -0.50
C THR A 217 -12.12 -9.44 -1.78
N HIS A 218 -11.45 -9.75 -2.88
CA HIS A 218 -11.78 -9.35 -4.24
C HIS A 218 -11.30 -10.48 -5.17
N VAL A 219 -12.11 -10.84 -6.15
CA VAL A 219 -11.75 -11.85 -7.14
C VAL A 219 -11.69 -11.23 -8.52
N LEU A 220 -10.54 -11.41 -9.18
CA LEU A 220 -10.32 -10.98 -10.55
C LEU A 220 -10.13 -12.20 -11.45
N ASP A 221 -10.94 -12.33 -12.49
CA ASP A 221 -10.70 -13.29 -13.57
C ASP A 221 -9.67 -12.71 -14.53
N VAL A 222 -8.43 -13.18 -14.39
CA VAL A 222 -7.30 -12.67 -15.18
C VAL A 222 -7.25 -13.25 -16.59
N CYS A 223 -8.01 -14.29 -16.88
CA CYS A 223 -8.14 -14.81 -18.24
C CYS A 223 -8.96 -13.87 -19.12
N HIS A 224 -10.03 -13.33 -18.55
CA HIS A 224 -10.95 -12.43 -19.26
C HIS A 224 -10.72 -10.95 -18.91
N GLY A 225 -9.84 -10.64 -17.97
CA GLY A 225 -9.54 -9.28 -17.54
C GLY A 225 -10.74 -8.58 -16.89
N LYS A 226 -11.59 -9.33 -16.19
CA LYS A 226 -12.85 -8.84 -15.61
C LYS A 226 -13.01 -9.30 -14.17
N PRO A 227 -13.88 -8.65 -13.37
CA PRO A 227 -14.19 -9.14 -12.03
C PRO A 227 -14.77 -10.56 -12.07
N GLY A 228 -14.37 -11.39 -11.11
CA GLY A 228 -14.88 -12.74 -10.93
C GLY A 228 -16.26 -12.71 -10.28
N VAL A 229 -17.29 -12.35 -11.05
CA VAL A 229 -18.67 -12.16 -10.56
C VAL A 229 -19.35 -13.50 -10.27
N GLY A 230 -20.13 -13.58 -9.19
CA GLY A 230 -20.96 -14.76 -8.89
C GLY A 230 -20.20 -15.93 -8.23
N ILE A 231 -19.00 -15.70 -7.73
CA ILE A 231 -18.18 -16.70 -7.03
C ILE A 231 -18.64 -16.79 -5.58
N GLU A 232 -18.98 -17.99 -5.12
CA GLU A 232 -19.32 -18.23 -3.73
C GLU A 232 -18.05 -18.24 -2.88
N ILE A 233 -18.11 -17.55 -1.74
CA ILE A 233 -17.00 -17.37 -0.82
C ILE A 233 -17.48 -17.69 0.58
N LEU A 234 -16.64 -18.38 1.35
CA LEU A 234 -16.82 -18.59 2.78
C LEU A 234 -15.56 -18.16 3.54
N LEU A 235 -15.76 -17.71 4.78
CA LEU A 235 -14.71 -17.37 5.72
C LEU A 235 -14.88 -18.20 6.99
N GLU A 236 -13.82 -18.83 7.44
CA GLU A 236 -13.76 -19.65 8.65
C GLU A 236 -12.62 -19.20 9.56
N SER A 237 -12.76 -19.45 10.86
CA SER A 237 -11.67 -19.32 11.83
C SER A 237 -11.35 -20.67 12.47
N TRP A 238 -10.07 -20.87 12.79
CA TRP A 238 -9.60 -22.05 13.50
C TRP A 238 -9.85 -21.92 15.00
N LYS A 239 -10.45 -22.96 15.58
CA LYS A 239 -10.74 -23.14 17.01
C LYS A 239 -10.04 -24.36 17.60
N GLY A 240 -9.33 -25.15 16.78
CA GLY A 240 -8.53 -26.28 17.24
C GLY A 240 -7.20 -25.85 17.85
N PRO A 241 -6.38 -26.80 18.33
CA PRO A 241 -5.02 -26.52 18.81
C PRO A 241 -4.14 -25.92 17.70
N SER A 242 -3.31 -24.91 18.00
CA SER A 242 -2.43 -24.30 16.98
C SER A 242 -1.44 -25.29 16.35
N ALA A 243 -1.01 -26.34 17.07
CA ALA A 243 -0.13 -27.37 16.53
C ALA A 243 -0.77 -28.21 15.40
N ALA A 244 -2.10 -28.21 15.29
CA ALA A 244 -2.85 -29.02 14.33
C ALA A 244 -3.12 -28.30 13.00
N ILE A 245 -2.88 -26.99 12.89
CA ILE A 245 -3.17 -26.19 11.68
C ILE A 245 -2.21 -26.46 10.51
N GLY A 246 -1.05 -27.06 10.80
CA GLY A 246 0.03 -27.29 9.84
C GLY A 246 0.33 -28.76 9.52
N THR A 247 -0.44 -29.70 10.07
CA THR A 247 -0.25 -31.12 9.77
C THR A 247 -1.13 -31.53 8.61
N PHE A 248 -0.53 -32.02 7.52
CA PHE A 248 -1.27 -32.57 6.37
C PHE A 248 -2.20 -33.74 6.74
N LEU A 249 -2.02 -34.32 7.93
CA LEU A 249 -2.84 -35.41 8.47
C LEU A 249 -4.25 -34.96 8.89
N ASN A 250 -4.43 -33.67 9.24
CA ASN A 250 -5.73 -33.13 9.70
C ASN A 250 -6.57 -32.52 8.58
N PHE A 251 -6.11 -32.57 7.32
CA PHE A 251 -6.85 -32.00 6.19
C PHE A 251 -8.16 -32.73 5.87
N LYS A 252 -8.35 -33.95 6.40
CA LYS A 252 -9.52 -34.79 6.12
C LYS A 252 -10.75 -34.47 6.96
N ASP A 253 -10.58 -33.85 8.13
CA ASP A 253 -11.70 -33.57 9.02
C ASP A 253 -11.81 -32.07 9.25
N SER A 254 -13.01 -31.50 9.04
CA SER A 254 -13.39 -30.12 9.37
C SER A 254 -13.25 -29.77 10.86
N VAL A 255 -12.60 -30.62 11.65
CA VAL A 255 -12.42 -30.53 13.09
C VAL A 255 -11.54 -29.33 13.38
N GLY A 256 -12.15 -28.26 13.86
CA GLY A 256 -11.48 -27.04 14.28
C GLY A 256 -11.80 -25.83 13.40
N TRP A 257 -12.28 -25.96 12.17
CA TRP A 257 -12.72 -24.81 11.39
C TRP A 257 -14.17 -24.45 11.74
N THR A 258 -14.42 -23.18 12.06
CA THR A 258 -15.75 -22.64 12.37
C THR A 258 -16.11 -21.54 11.37
N LEU A 259 -17.23 -21.71 10.67
CA LEU A 259 -17.77 -20.72 9.73
C LEU A 259 -18.06 -19.39 10.44
N LEU A 260 -17.49 -18.31 9.90
CA LEU A 260 -17.76 -16.94 10.31
C LEU A 260 -18.80 -16.27 9.42
N GLY A 261 -18.78 -16.56 8.12
CA GLY A 261 -19.73 -16.02 7.16
C GLY A 261 -19.50 -16.52 5.74
N SER A 262 -20.45 -16.20 4.86
CA SER A 262 -20.38 -16.53 3.44
C SER A 262 -21.01 -15.41 2.60
N SER A 263 -20.57 -15.28 1.36
CA SER A 263 -21.07 -14.29 0.40
C SER A 263 -20.92 -14.81 -1.02
N VAL A 264 -21.55 -14.13 -1.96
CA VAL A 264 -21.26 -14.25 -3.40
C VAL A 264 -20.59 -12.95 -3.86
N THR A 265 -19.66 -13.02 -4.79
CA THR A 265 -19.03 -11.82 -5.37
C THR A 265 -19.99 -11.02 -6.23
N ASP A 266 -19.97 -9.69 -6.08
CA ASP A 266 -20.77 -8.74 -6.85
C ASP A 266 -20.16 -8.43 -8.24
N ASN A 267 -20.71 -7.42 -8.92
CA ASN A 267 -20.26 -7.00 -10.25
C ASN A 267 -18.83 -6.42 -10.27
N ASP A 268 -18.30 -6.00 -9.13
CA ASP A 268 -16.91 -5.57 -8.95
C ASP A 268 -16.04 -6.72 -8.41
N GLY A 269 -16.55 -7.96 -8.37
CA GLY A 269 -15.81 -9.12 -7.89
C GLY A 269 -15.57 -9.10 -6.38
N ARG A 270 -16.24 -8.21 -5.63
CA ARG A 270 -16.08 -8.06 -4.18
C ARG A 270 -17.13 -8.84 -3.44
N CYS A 271 -16.80 -9.30 -2.25
CA CYS A 271 -17.77 -9.94 -1.37
C CYS A 271 -18.51 -8.90 -0.52
N GLY A 272 -19.74 -9.24 -0.12
CA GLY A 272 -20.40 -8.63 1.03
C GLY A 272 -19.67 -8.96 2.34
N ALA A 273 -20.30 -8.64 3.47
CA ALA A 273 -19.69 -8.84 4.78
C ALA A 273 -19.51 -10.34 5.10
N LEU A 274 -18.27 -10.85 5.01
CA LEU A 274 -17.89 -12.22 5.40
C LEU A 274 -17.79 -12.42 6.92
N MET A 275 -17.84 -11.33 7.67
CA MET A 275 -17.90 -11.29 9.13
C MET A 275 -18.48 -9.93 9.55
N PRO A 276 -18.97 -9.79 10.80
CA PRO A 276 -19.43 -8.51 11.30
C PRO A 276 -18.35 -7.43 11.23
N VAL A 277 -18.79 -6.17 11.09
CA VAL A 277 -17.90 -5.02 11.25
C VAL A 277 -17.52 -4.93 12.73
N MET A 278 -16.22 -5.01 12.99
CA MET A 278 -15.66 -4.95 14.35
C MET A 278 -14.32 -4.24 14.32
N ASP A 279 -14.01 -3.46 15.35
CA ASP A 279 -12.77 -2.68 15.43
C ASP A 279 -11.53 -3.57 15.57
N HIS A 280 -11.69 -4.71 16.22
CA HIS A 280 -10.63 -5.69 16.50
C HIS A 280 -10.98 -7.06 15.90
N VAL A 281 -10.16 -7.58 15.00
CA VAL A 281 -10.27 -8.98 14.57
C VAL A 281 -9.49 -9.88 15.54
N PRO A 282 -10.07 -10.98 16.06
CA PRO A 282 -9.33 -11.89 16.94
C PRO A 282 -8.07 -12.45 16.27
N ALA A 283 -6.96 -12.52 17.01
CA ALA A 283 -5.78 -13.21 16.52
C ALA A 283 -6.05 -14.72 16.34
N GLY A 284 -5.40 -15.33 15.36
CA GLY A 284 -5.58 -16.75 15.05
C GLY A 284 -5.46 -17.05 13.56
N PHE A 285 -5.83 -18.28 13.19
CA PHE A 285 -5.81 -18.74 11.81
C PHE A 285 -7.19 -18.62 11.18
N TYR A 286 -7.21 -18.17 9.94
CA TYR A 286 -8.40 -17.95 9.13
C TYR A 286 -8.25 -18.70 7.82
N ARG A 287 -9.37 -19.16 7.28
CA ARG A 287 -9.45 -19.77 5.95
C ARG A 287 -10.53 -19.06 5.15
N ILE A 288 -10.16 -18.59 3.97
CA ILE A 288 -11.11 -18.08 2.98
C ILE A 288 -11.13 -19.02 1.78
N SER A 289 -12.32 -19.50 1.41
CA SER A 289 -12.48 -20.48 0.33
C SER A 289 -13.40 -19.93 -0.76
N PHE A 290 -13.03 -20.17 -2.02
CA PHE A 290 -13.67 -19.68 -3.23
C PHE A 290 -14.16 -20.87 -4.06
N ASN A 291 -15.45 -20.90 -4.43
CA ASN A 291 -16.04 -21.94 -5.27
C ASN A 291 -15.76 -21.68 -6.76
N THR A 292 -14.50 -21.88 -7.15
CA THR A 292 -14.01 -21.62 -8.50
C THR A 292 -14.55 -22.60 -9.53
N GLY A 293 -14.85 -23.83 -9.12
CA GLY A 293 -15.47 -24.84 -9.99
C GLY A 293 -16.84 -24.39 -10.49
N LYS A 294 -17.72 -23.93 -9.58
CA LYS A 294 -19.07 -23.45 -9.95
C LYS A 294 -19.02 -22.26 -10.90
N TYR A 295 -18.04 -21.37 -10.74
CA TYR A 295 -17.83 -20.22 -11.61
C TYR A 295 -17.49 -20.63 -13.05
N TYR A 296 -16.51 -21.52 -13.23
CA TYR A 296 -16.10 -21.96 -14.57
C TYR A 296 -17.15 -22.86 -15.24
N THR A 297 -17.86 -23.69 -14.48
CA THR A 297 -18.99 -24.48 -15.03
C THR A 297 -20.09 -23.59 -15.58
N LYS A 298 -20.40 -22.47 -14.92
CA LYS A 298 -21.42 -21.52 -15.37
C LYS A 298 -20.99 -20.78 -16.63
N MET A 299 -19.74 -20.32 -16.69
CA MET A 299 -19.16 -19.68 -17.87
C MET A 299 -19.11 -20.60 -19.11
N GLY A 300 -18.80 -21.88 -18.93
CA GLY A 300 -18.80 -22.86 -20.02
C GLY A 300 -20.19 -23.16 -20.59
N ALA A 301 -21.26 -22.95 -19.80
CA ALA A 301 -22.64 -23.15 -20.25
C ALA A 301 -23.18 -22.00 -21.12
N ASP A 302 -22.70 -20.76 -20.90
CA ASP A 302 -23.16 -19.57 -21.63
C ASP A 302 -22.50 -19.42 -23.03
N MET A 303 -21.32 -20.03 -23.24
CA MET A 303 -20.64 -20.06 -24.53
C MET A 303 -21.02 -21.33 -25.32
N HIS A 304 -21.97 -21.18 -26.24
CA HIS A 304 -22.54 -22.24 -27.08
C HIS A 304 -21.50 -23.19 -27.72
N GLY A 305 -21.25 -24.36 -27.10
CA GLY A 305 -20.79 -25.57 -27.77
C GLY A 305 -19.29 -25.89 -27.78
N SER A 306 -18.45 -25.27 -26.97
CA SER A 306 -17.08 -25.75 -26.73
C SER A 306 -17.04 -26.54 -25.42
N GLU A 307 -16.36 -27.70 -25.40
CA GLU A 307 -16.21 -28.56 -24.23
C GLU A 307 -16.03 -27.72 -22.96
N THR A 308 -16.93 -27.90 -21.99
CA THR A 308 -16.92 -27.26 -20.67
C THR A 308 -15.50 -27.10 -20.18
N GLN A 309 -14.95 -25.89 -20.24
CA GLN A 309 -13.63 -25.62 -19.70
C GLN A 309 -13.74 -25.56 -18.18
N SER A 310 -13.87 -26.74 -17.58
CA SER A 310 -13.78 -26.96 -16.14
C SER A 310 -12.41 -26.43 -15.70
N GLY A 311 -12.41 -25.37 -14.88
CA GLY A 311 -11.19 -24.95 -14.22
C GLY A 311 -10.55 -26.12 -13.48
N PHE A 312 -9.22 -26.14 -13.41
CA PHE A 312 -8.43 -27.16 -12.72
C PHE A 312 -8.70 -27.18 -11.21
N TYR A 313 -9.07 -26.02 -10.64
CA TYR A 313 -9.37 -25.89 -9.22
C TYR A 313 -10.89 -25.93 -8.99
N PRO A 314 -11.43 -26.99 -8.34
CA PRO A 314 -12.84 -27.00 -7.93
C PRO A 314 -13.09 -25.99 -6.80
N TYR A 315 -12.10 -25.81 -5.93
CA TYR A 315 -12.07 -24.77 -4.89
C TYR A 315 -10.65 -24.22 -4.77
N VAL A 316 -10.55 -22.94 -4.42
CA VAL A 316 -9.31 -22.32 -3.95
C VAL A 316 -9.51 -21.99 -2.48
N SER A 317 -8.60 -22.40 -1.60
CA SER A 317 -8.65 -22.07 -0.17
C SER A 317 -7.34 -21.45 0.28
N ILE A 318 -7.42 -20.25 0.84
CA ILE A 318 -6.27 -19.51 1.36
C ILE A 318 -6.35 -19.52 2.88
N ILE A 319 -5.32 -20.09 3.51
CA ILE A 319 -5.17 -20.11 4.97
C ILE A 319 -4.14 -19.04 5.35
N PHE A 320 -4.47 -18.19 6.32
CA PHE A 320 -3.60 -17.11 6.78
C PHE A 320 -3.70 -16.90 8.29
N GLU A 321 -2.68 -16.28 8.87
CA GLU A 321 -2.58 -16.00 10.30
C GLU A 321 -2.73 -14.49 10.56
N ILE A 322 -3.51 -14.15 11.57
CA ILE A 322 -3.57 -12.81 12.18
C ILE A 322 -2.85 -12.88 13.52
N LYS A 323 -1.76 -12.14 13.67
CA LYS A 323 -0.97 -12.11 14.91
C LYS A 323 -1.60 -11.18 15.96
N PRO A 324 -1.30 -11.35 17.26
CA PRO A 324 -1.86 -10.51 18.34
C PRO A 324 -1.69 -9.00 18.15
N PHE A 325 -0.57 -8.56 17.56
CA PHE A 325 -0.30 -7.15 17.30
C PHE A 325 -1.01 -6.59 16.06
N GLN A 326 -1.69 -7.43 15.28
CA GLN A 326 -2.33 -7.06 14.01
C GLN A 326 -3.85 -6.99 14.11
N THR A 327 -4.41 -7.15 15.32
CA THR A 327 -5.86 -7.23 15.56
C THR A 327 -6.60 -5.95 15.16
N LEU A 328 -5.90 -4.82 15.07
CA LEU A 328 -6.43 -3.53 14.61
C LEU A 328 -6.18 -3.27 13.11
N GLU A 329 -5.50 -4.16 12.40
CA GLU A 329 -5.24 -3.99 10.97
C GLU A 329 -6.46 -4.40 10.13
N HIS A 330 -6.44 -4.04 8.85
CA HIS A 330 -7.35 -4.57 7.85
C HIS A 330 -6.60 -5.60 7.00
N PHE A 331 -7.27 -6.70 6.67
CA PHE A 331 -6.72 -7.81 5.91
C PHE A 331 -7.49 -7.96 4.62
N HIS A 332 -6.90 -7.50 3.51
CA HIS A 332 -7.44 -7.78 2.19
C HIS A 332 -6.76 -9.03 1.61
N VAL A 333 -7.53 -10.06 1.30
CA VAL A 333 -7.02 -11.34 0.78
C VAL A 333 -7.67 -11.64 -0.58
N PRO A 334 -7.21 -11.01 -1.68
CA PRO A 334 -7.80 -11.19 -2.99
C PRO A 334 -7.32 -12.48 -3.68
N VAL A 335 -8.02 -12.88 -4.74
CA VAL A 335 -7.59 -13.95 -5.64
C VAL A 335 -7.63 -13.46 -7.08
N LEU A 336 -6.48 -13.56 -7.75
CA LEU A 336 -6.37 -13.42 -9.20
C LEU A 336 -6.46 -14.82 -9.78
N LEU A 337 -7.56 -15.11 -10.47
CA LEU A 337 -7.97 -16.45 -10.85
C LEU A 337 -7.90 -16.64 -12.38
N SER A 338 -7.29 -17.73 -12.80
CA SER A 338 -7.41 -18.32 -14.14
C SER A 338 -7.83 -19.79 -14.02
N PRO A 339 -8.23 -20.47 -15.10
CA PRO A 339 -8.64 -21.87 -15.03
C PRO A 339 -7.52 -22.80 -14.52
N PHE A 340 -6.24 -22.44 -14.70
CA PHE A 340 -5.09 -23.30 -14.39
C PHE A 340 -4.04 -22.62 -13.50
N SER A 341 -4.30 -21.42 -13.01
CA SER A 341 -3.47 -20.77 -12.00
C SER A 341 -4.31 -19.88 -11.10
N PHE A 342 -3.86 -19.66 -9.88
CA PHE A 342 -4.33 -18.55 -9.08
C PHE A 342 -3.16 -17.92 -8.33
N THR A 343 -3.28 -16.64 -8.01
CA THR A 343 -2.36 -15.95 -7.12
C THR A 343 -3.16 -15.17 -6.07
N THR A 344 -2.57 -15.03 -4.89
CA THR A 344 -3.11 -14.25 -3.78
C THR A 344 -1.96 -13.50 -3.10
N TYR A 345 -2.30 -12.49 -2.31
CA TYR A 345 -1.34 -11.71 -1.52
C TYR A 345 -2.07 -11.09 -0.33
N ARG A 346 -1.30 -10.48 0.58
CA ARG A 346 -1.85 -9.67 1.67
C ARG A 346 -1.93 -8.22 1.21
N GLY A 347 -3.13 -7.73 0.94
CA GLY A 347 -3.40 -6.31 0.71
C GLY A 347 -3.71 -5.55 2.01
N SER A 348 -3.62 -4.22 1.94
CA SER A 348 -3.90 -3.27 3.03
C SER A 348 -5.32 -2.71 2.99
#